data_AF-A0A7X7J6G3-F1
#
_entry.id   AF-A0A7X7J6G3-F1
#
_cell.length_a   1.000
_cell.length_b   1.000
_cell.length_c   1.000
_cell.angle_alpha   90.00
_cell.angle_beta   90.00
_cell.angle_gamma   90.00
#
_symmetry.space_group_name_H-M   'P 1'
#
loop_
_entity.id
_entity.type
_entity.pdbx_description
1 polymer ?
#
loop_
_entity_poly.entity_id
_entity_poly.type
_entity_poly.pdbx_seq_one_letter_code
_entity_poly.pdbx_strand_id
1 'polypeptide(L)'
;MKHLERSLDQQNQWWKYVVILLTGFLAANFVGAIPLALLIAARSMQGYTPNPENAMDLSAYGIDLNIGLILLLIPFIIGLLVIIPLIKNLHKRTWTEVINGSSKIRWNRFFFSFGIWMLLSAGWLGVELAMHPQDFVLQFQPLNFLILIIVALLMIPFQTFYEEFMFRGYLTQGI
;
A
#
# COMPACT_ATOMS: atom_id res chain seq x y z
N MET A 1 7.80 10.52 -27.18
CA MET A 1 8.07 9.97 -25.84
C MET A 1 8.41 11.15 -24.95
N LYS A 2 7.48 11.62 -24.10
CA LYS A 2 7.58 12.89 -23.36
C LYS A 2 8.35 12.81 -22.03
N HIS A 3 8.76 11.61 -21.61
CA HIS A 3 9.46 11.40 -20.33
C HIS A 3 10.92 11.83 -20.37
N LEU A 4 11.61 11.59 -21.49
CA LEU A 4 13.04 11.90 -21.62
C LEU A 4 13.31 13.40 -21.83
N GLU A 5 12.41 14.12 -22.51
CA GLU A 5 12.52 15.58 -22.68
C GLU A 5 12.35 16.36 -21.35
N ARG A 6 11.68 15.76 -20.35
CA ARG A 6 11.45 16.41 -19.04
C ARG A 6 12.51 16.13 -17.99
N SER A 7 13.39 15.15 -18.24
CA SER A 7 14.60 14.95 -17.42
C SER A 7 15.57 16.14 -17.57
N LEU A 8 15.53 16.80 -18.74
CA LEU A 8 16.37 17.95 -19.12
C LEU A 8 15.81 19.31 -18.68
N ASP A 9 14.66 19.34 -18.01
CA ASP A 9 14.00 20.57 -17.57
C ASP A 9 14.68 21.12 -16.29
N GLN A 10 15.01 22.41 -16.22
CA GLN A 10 15.80 23.02 -15.11
C GLN A 10 15.20 22.85 -13.70
N GLN A 11 13.94 22.42 -13.61
CA GLN A 11 13.23 22.14 -12.37
C GLN A 11 13.53 20.74 -11.79
N ASN A 12 14.24 19.87 -12.54
CA ASN A 12 14.53 18.48 -12.21
C ASN A 12 15.71 18.32 -11.23
N GLN A 13 15.61 18.95 -10.07
CA GLN A 13 16.67 18.92 -9.07
C GLN A 13 16.50 17.71 -8.14
N TRP A 14 17.53 16.88 -8.03
CA TRP A 14 17.53 15.64 -7.25
C TRP A 14 17.05 15.83 -5.79
N TRP A 15 17.38 16.96 -5.16
CA TRP A 15 17.00 17.23 -3.77
C TRP A 15 15.48 17.32 -3.58
N LYS A 16 14.73 17.79 -4.58
CA LYS A 16 13.27 17.90 -4.49
C LYS A 16 12.62 16.51 -4.46
N TYR A 17 13.22 15.52 -5.12
CA TYR A 17 12.78 14.12 -5.08
C TYR A 17 12.94 13.54 -3.68
N VAL A 18 14.10 13.76 -3.07
CA VAL A 18 14.38 13.32 -1.70
C VAL A 18 13.43 13.99 -0.71
N VAL A 19 13.18 15.30 -0.85
CA VAL A 19 12.23 16.02 0.01
C VAL A 19 10.82 15.47 -0.13
N ILE A 20 10.34 15.21 -1.34
CA ILE A 20 8.99 14.66 -1.57
C ILE A 20 8.88 13.23 -1.00
N LEU A 21 9.90 12.40 -1.21
CA LEU A 21 9.97 11.05 -0.67
C LEU A 21 9.92 11.07 0.86
N LEU A 22 10.83 11.83 1.48
CA LEU A 22 10.93 11.91 2.94
C LEU A 22 9.67 12.51 3.55
N THR A 23 9.14 13.60 2.98
CA THR A 23 7.92 14.24 3.50
C THR A 23 6.72 13.29 3.39
N GLY A 24 6.58 12.60 2.26
CA GLY A 24 5.52 11.62 2.05
C GLY A 24 5.61 10.42 3.01
N PHE A 25 6.82 9.90 3.21
CA PHE A 25 7.08 8.81 4.14
C PHE A 25 6.83 9.21 5.60
N LEU A 26 7.33 10.39 6.01
CA LEU A 26 7.12 10.91 7.35
C LEU A 26 5.64 11.21 7.60
N ALA A 27 4.93 11.81 6.65
CA ALA A 27 3.49 12.05 6.80
C ALA A 27 2.70 10.73 6.92
N ALA A 28 3.01 9.73 6.09
CA ALA A 28 2.36 8.43 6.18
C ALA A 28 2.61 7.76 7.54
N ASN A 29 3.84 7.76 8.04
CA ASN A 29 4.19 7.12 9.31
C ASN A 29 3.73 7.91 10.54
N PHE A 30 3.98 9.22 10.59
CA PHE A 30 3.69 10.03 11.78
C PHE A 30 2.26 10.50 11.87
N VAL A 31 1.56 10.72 10.74
CA VAL A 31 0.16 11.16 10.73
C VAL A 31 -0.75 9.97 10.44
N GLY A 32 -0.41 9.19 9.43
CA GLY A 32 -1.21 8.05 9.02
C GLY A 32 -1.24 6.89 10.01
N ALA A 33 -0.18 6.69 10.82
CA ALA A 33 -0.17 5.65 11.84
C ALA A 33 -0.82 6.08 13.18
N ILE A 34 -1.18 7.36 13.35
CA ILE A 34 -1.81 7.85 14.59
C ILE A 34 -3.08 7.06 14.94
N PRO A 35 -4.02 6.81 14.01
CA PRO A 35 -5.25 6.09 14.34
C PRO A 35 -4.97 4.68 14.85
N LEU A 36 -4.01 3.98 14.24
CA LEU A 36 -3.60 2.65 14.67
C LEU A 36 -2.92 2.70 16.05
N ALA A 37 -1.99 3.61 16.25
CA ALA A 37 -1.27 3.77 17.51
C ALA A 37 -2.22 4.11 18.68
N LEU A 38 -3.20 4.99 18.46
CA LEU A 38 -4.22 5.33 19.46
C LEU A 38 -5.10 4.12 19.81
N LEU A 39 -5.50 3.33 18.81
CA LEU A 39 -6.31 2.15 19.05
C LEU A 39 -5.54 1.09 19.86
N ILE A 40 -4.28 0.83 19.48
CA ILE A 40 -3.40 -0.10 20.19
C ILE A 40 -3.18 0.38 21.64
N ALA A 41 -2.91 1.68 21.83
CA ALA A 41 -2.76 2.26 23.16
C ALA A 41 -4.03 2.08 24.01
N ALA A 42 -5.21 2.41 23.46
CA ALA A 42 -6.48 2.23 24.15
C ALA A 42 -6.75 0.77 24.53
N ARG A 43 -6.43 -0.19 23.65
CA ARG A 43 -6.54 -1.63 23.94
C ARG A 43 -5.54 -2.09 24.98
N SER A 44 -4.30 -1.62 24.93
CA SER A 44 -3.28 -1.95 25.93
C SER A 44 -3.70 -1.49 27.35
N MET A 45 -4.35 -0.33 27.46
CA MET A 45 -4.90 0.16 28.72
C MET A 45 -6.07 -0.68 29.25
N GLN A 46 -6.76 -1.44 28.39
CA GLN A 46 -7.82 -2.37 28.76
C GLN A 46 -7.30 -3.74 29.21
N GLY A 47 -5.97 -3.92 29.30
CA GLY A 47 -5.33 -5.17 29.75
C GLY A 47 -4.99 -6.15 28.64
N TYR A 48 -5.14 -5.77 27.36
CA TYR A 48 -4.63 -6.57 26.25
C TYR A 48 -3.10 -6.46 26.20
N THR A 49 -2.43 -7.61 26.10
CA THR A 49 -0.97 -7.67 26.06
C THR A 49 -0.46 -7.92 24.64
N PRO A 50 0.65 -7.30 24.23
CA PRO A 50 1.29 -7.60 22.96
C PRO A 50 1.69 -9.07 22.89
N ASN A 51 1.56 -9.67 21.71
CA ASN A 51 2.18 -10.96 21.43
C ASN A 51 3.72 -10.78 21.45
N PRO A 52 4.46 -11.49 22.33
CA PRO A 52 5.91 -11.35 22.44
C PRO A 52 6.67 -11.73 21.16
N GLU A 53 6.09 -12.62 20.34
CA GLU A 53 6.69 -13.08 19.10
C GLU A 53 6.43 -12.10 17.94
N ASN A 54 5.26 -11.46 17.95
CA ASN A 54 4.81 -10.58 16.87
C ASN A 54 4.11 -9.33 17.41
N ALA A 55 4.87 -8.24 17.56
CA ALA A 55 4.33 -6.95 18.03
C ALA A 55 3.25 -6.34 17.10
N MET A 56 3.17 -6.82 15.85
CA MET A 56 2.15 -6.40 14.87
C MET A 56 0.92 -7.32 14.83
N ASP A 57 0.84 -8.30 15.73
CA ASP A 57 -0.34 -9.16 15.84
C ASP A 57 -1.51 -8.37 16.45
N LEU A 58 -2.32 -7.76 15.60
CA LEU A 58 -3.49 -6.96 15.99
C LEU A 58 -4.57 -7.80 16.68
N SER A 59 -4.57 -9.11 16.46
CA SER A 59 -5.52 -10.02 17.11
C SER A 59 -5.25 -10.16 18.61
N ALA A 60 -3.97 -10.09 19.02
CA ALA A 60 -3.57 -10.08 20.43
C ALA A 60 -4.10 -8.86 21.19
N TYR A 61 -4.37 -7.76 20.48
CA TYR A 61 -4.99 -6.55 21.02
C TYR A 61 -6.53 -6.58 21.00
N GLY A 62 -7.15 -7.70 20.61
CA GLY A 62 -8.60 -7.83 20.46
C GLY A 62 -9.18 -6.92 19.36
N ILE A 63 -8.35 -6.54 18.38
CA ILE A 63 -8.76 -5.71 17.25
C ILE A 63 -9.28 -6.63 16.14
N ASP A 64 -10.45 -6.30 15.59
CA ASP A 64 -10.98 -6.99 14.42
C ASP A 64 -10.01 -6.84 13.24
N LEU A 65 -9.69 -7.95 12.57
CA LEU A 65 -8.67 -7.96 11.50
C LEU A 65 -9.04 -7.02 10.34
N ASN A 66 -10.33 -6.83 10.03
CA ASN A 66 -10.74 -5.93 8.96
C ASN A 66 -10.47 -4.48 9.35
N ILE A 67 -10.76 -4.11 10.61
CA ILE A 67 -10.43 -2.79 11.15
C ILE A 67 -8.92 -2.59 11.16
N GLY A 68 -8.17 -3.60 11.60
CA GLY A 68 -6.71 -3.59 11.58
C GLY A 68 -6.15 -3.34 10.18
N LEU A 69 -6.68 -4.03 9.17
CA LEU A 69 -6.28 -3.88 7.78
C LEU A 69 -6.61 -2.47 7.23
N ILE A 70 -7.78 -1.91 7.54
CA ILE A 70 -8.11 -0.53 7.17
C ILE A 70 -7.10 0.44 7.78
N LEU A 71 -6.84 0.33 9.08
CA LEU A 71 -5.94 1.23 9.81
C LEU A 71 -4.49 1.13 9.29
N LEU A 72 -4.06 -0.06 8.88
CA LEU A 72 -2.75 -0.28 8.28
C LEU A 72 -2.62 0.33 6.88
N LEU A 73 -3.74 0.50 6.16
CA LEU A 73 -3.77 1.06 4.81
C LEU A 73 -4.01 2.59 4.77
N ILE A 74 -4.54 3.19 5.85
CA ILE A 74 -4.69 4.65 5.99
C ILE A 74 -3.40 5.43 5.73
N PRO A 75 -2.21 5.01 6.23
CA PRO A 75 -0.94 5.66 5.92
C PRO A 75 -0.70 5.94 4.44
N PHE A 76 -1.08 5.03 3.55
CA PHE A 76 -0.90 5.19 2.10
C PHE A 76 -1.82 6.27 1.54
N ILE A 77 -3.04 6.40 2.06
CA ILE A 77 -3.97 7.46 1.67
C ILE A 77 -3.46 8.82 2.12
N ILE A 78 -2.98 8.93 3.37
CA ILE A 78 -2.39 10.17 3.88
C ILE A 78 -1.11 10.51 3.10
N GLY A 79 -0.26 9.53 2.84
CA GLY A 79 0.94 9.68 2.04
C GLY A 79 0.62 10.20 0.64
N LEU A 80 -0.40 9.64 -0.02
CA LEU A 80 -0.93 10.17 -1.28
C LEU A 80 -1.29 11.64 -1.09
N LEU A 81 -2.23 11.95 -0.18
CA LEU A 81 -2.75 13.31 0.01
C LEU A 81 -1.68 14.38 0.26
N VAL A 82 -0.51 14.00 0.80
CA VAL A 82 0.63 14.89 1.04
C VAL A 82 1.59 15.00 -0.15
N ILE A 83 1.87 13.90 -0.86
CA ILE A 83 2.80 13.90 -2.00
C ILE A 83 2.18 14.62 -3.21
N ILE A 84 0.89 14.39 -3.42
CA ILE A 84 0.02 14.95 -4.44
C ILE A 84 0.15 16.48 -4.64
N PRO A 85 -0.09 17.33 -3.62
CA PRO A 85 0.04 18.76 -3.75
C PRO A 85 1.52 19.17 -3.75
N LEU A 86 2.39 18.40 -3.09
CA LEU A 86 3.81 18.70 -2.97
C LEU A 86 4.52 18.59 -4.32
N ILE A 87 4.22 17.56 -5.12
CA ILE A 87 4.68 17.44 -6.51
C ILE A 87 4.15 18.60 -7.36
N LYS A 88 2.86 18.92 -7.23
CA LYS A 88 2.24 20.04 -7.96
C LYS A 88 2.91 21.37 -7.63
N ASN A 89 3.31 21.60 -6.38
CA ASN A 89 3.92 22.87 -5.97
C ASN A 89 5.43 22.94 -6.26
N LEU A 90 6.19 21.87 -6.01
CA LEU A 90 7.65 21.86 -6.14
C LEU A 90 8.14 21.61 -7.58
N HIS A 91 7.41 20.78 -8.34
CA HIS A 91 7.77 20.44 -9.72
C HIS A 91 6.81 21.05 -10.75
N LYS A 92 5.71 21.67 -10.32
CA LYS A 92 4.66 22.19 -11.23
C LYS A 92 4.11 21.12 -12.18
N ARG A 93 4.24 19.84 -11.81
CA ARG A 93 3.76 18.69 -12.58
C ARG A 93 2.36 18.31 -12.12
N THR A 94 1.49 18.03 -13.07
CA THR A 94 0.18 17.44 -12.79
C THR A 94 0.34 15.93 -12.59
N TRP A 95 -0.51 15.31 -11.78
CA TRP A 95 -0.32 13.89 -11.50
C TRP A 95 -0.59 13.00 -12.71
N THR A 96 -1.42 13.47 -13.63
CA THR A 96 -1.64 12.83 -14.92
C THR A 96 -0.35 12.72 -15.73
N GLU A 97 0.61 13.62 -15.54
CA GLU A 97 1.94 13.59 -16.19
C GLU A 97 2.93 12.68 -15.47
N VAL A 98 2.78 12.49 -14.16
CA VAL A 98 3.56 11.53 -13.36
C VAL A 98 3.10 10.10 -13.66
N ILE A 99 1.80 9.90 -13.87
CA ILE A 99 1.21 8.58 -14.13
C ILE A 99 1.35 8.17 -15.61
N ASN A 100 1.27 9.10 -16.56
CA ASN A 100 1.24 8.73 -17.99
C ASN A 100 2.61 8.33 -18.56
N GLY A 101 3.08 7.12 -18.23
CA GLY A 101 4.14 6.35 -18.90
C GLY A 101 3.81 5.92 -20.34
N SER A 102 2.58 5.43 -20.55
CA SER A 102 2.11 4.93 -21.85
C SER A 102 0.59 5.08 -21.92
N SER A 103 0.06 5.47 -23.09
CA SER A 103 -1.33 5.93 -23.25
C SER A 103 -2.40 4.83 -23.29
N LYS A 104 -2.05 3.56 -23.05
CA LYS A 104 -3.03 2.45 -23.10
C LYS A 104 -2.72 1.35 -22.09
N ILE A 105 -3.72 1.02 -21.27
CA ILE A 105 -3.72 -0.18 -20.42
C ILE A 105 -3.77 -1.41 -21.33
N ARG A 106 -2.73 -2.25 -21.24
CA ARG A 106 -2.61 -3.49 -22.02
C ARG A 106 -3.30 -4.65 -21.29
N TRP A 107 -4.63 -4.70 -21.35
CA TRP A 107 -5.47 -5.70 -20.67
C TRP A 107 -5.02 -7.15 -20.89
N ASN A 108 -4.56 -7.52 -22.09
CA ASN A 108 -4.09 -8.88 -22.35
C ASN A 108 -2.89 -9.29 -21.47
N ARG A 109 -1.96 -8.35 -21.19
CA ARG A 109 -0.82 -8.62 -20.31
C ARG A 109 -1.24 -8.67 -18.84
N PHE A 110 -2.24 -7.87 -18.48
CA PHE A 110 -2.81 -7.88 -17.12
C PHE A 110 -3.40 -9.25 -16.79
N PHE A 111 -4.31 -9.77 -17.61
CA PHE A 111 -4.93 -11.08 -17.36
C PHE A 111 -3.93 -12.24 -17.45
N PHE A 112 -2.95 -12.16 -18.35
CA PHE A 112 -1.87 -13.15 -18.42
C PHE A 112 -1.04 -13.19 -17.13
N SER A 113 -0.61 -12.03 -16.63
CA SER A 113 0.18 -11.93 -15.40
C SER A 113 -0.63 -12.33 -14.17
N PHE A 114 -1.91 -11.93 -14.13
CA PHE A 114 -2.86 -12.34 -13.08
C PHE A 114 -3.03 -13.86 -13.04
N GLY A 115 -3.20 -14.51 -14.20
CA GLY A 115 -3.34 -15.96 -14.30
C GLY A 115 -2.10 -16.70 -13.81
N ILE A 116 -0.90 -16.26 -14.21
CA ILE A 116 0.36 -16.85 -13.72
C ILE A 116 0.47 -16.69 -12.21
N TRP A 117 0.23 -15.48 -11.69
CA TRP A 117 0.34 -15.21 -10.26
C TRP A 117 -0.66 -16.01 -9.42
N MET A 118 -1.91 -16.12 -9.90
CA MET A 118 -2.94 -16.96 -9.28
C MET A 118 -2.52 -18.43 -9.26
N LEU A 119 -2.00 -18.97 -10.38
CA LEU A 119 -1.55 -20.36 -10.45
C LEU A 119 -0.38 -20.65 -9.51
N LEU A 120 0.62 -19.76 -9.47
CA LEU A 120 1.76 -19.89 -8.57
C LEU A 120 1.32 -19.83 -7.11
N SER A 121 0.43 -18.89 -6.76
CA SER A 121 -0.05 -18.72 -5.39
C SER A 121 -0.90 -19.90 -4.94
N ALA A 122 -1.81 -20.39 -5.80
CA ALA A 122 -2.62 -21.57 -5.52
C ALA A 122 -1.77 -22.85 -5.44
N GLY A 123 -0.78 -22.99 -6.31
CA GLY A 123 0.17 -24.10 -6.28
C GLY A 123 0.98 -24.11 -4.98
N TRP A 124 1.49 -22.96 -4.56
CA TRP A 124 2.21 -22.82 -3.30
C TRP A 124 1.34 -23.17 -2.10
N LEU A 125 0.12 -22.63 -2.04
CA LEU A 125 -0.85 -22.95 -1.00
C LEU A 125 -1.16 -24.45 -0.95
N GLY A 126 -1.29 -25.10 -2.12
CA GLY A 126 -1.51 -26.55 -2.21
C GLY A 126 -0.34 -27.37 -1.67
N VAL A 127 0.89 -26.93 -1.91
CA VAL A 127 2.10 -27.56 -1.37
C VAL A 127 2.14 -27.41 0.16
N GLU A 128 1.90 -26.22 0.69
CA GLU A 128 1.88 -26.00 2.15
C GLU A 128 0.77 -26.81 2.83
N LEU A 129 -0.43 -26.86 2.24
CA LEU A 129 -1.54 -27.64 2.77
C LEU A 129 -1.22 -29.15 2.82
N ALA A 130 -0.47 -29.65 1.84
CA ALA A 130 -0.05 -31.05 1.81
C ALA A 130 1.06 -31.37 2.81
N MET A 131 2.01 -30.46 3.02
CA MET A 131 3.14 -30.65 3.96
C MET A 131 2.73 -30.42 5.42
N HIS A 132 1.84 -29.47 5.67
CA HIS A 132 1.48 -28.98 7.00
C HIS A 132 -0.04 -28.89 7.20
N PRO A 133 -0.82 -29.96 6.95
CA PRO A 133 -2.29 -29.90 6.99
C PRO A 133 -2.85 -29.50 8.35
N GLN A 134 -2.12 -29.79 9.42
CA GLN A 134 -2.49 -29.48 10.81
C GLN A 134 -2.35 -27.99 11.16
N ASP A 135 -1.64 -27.20 10.36
CA ASP A 135 -1.43 -25.77 10.60
C ASP A 135 -2.53 -24.91 9.94
N PHE A 136 -3.42 -25.52 9.15
CA PHE A 136 -4.51 -24.83 8.46
C PHE A 136 -5.86 -25.03 9.16
N VAL A 137 -6.45 -23.94 9.64
CA VAL A 137 -7.81 -23.92 10.17
C VAL A 137 -8.72 -23.13 9.23
N LEU A 138 -9.81 -23.76 8.78
CA LEU A 138 -10.79 -23.10 7.92
C LEU A 138 -11.70 -22.19 8.76
N GLN A 139 -11.32 -20.91 8.85
CA GLN A 139 -12.06 -19.88 9.58
C GLN A 139 -13.02 -19.11 8.65
N PHE A 140 -14.00 -19.80 8.05
CA PHE A 140 -14.92 -19.14 7.12
C PHE A 140 -16.06 -18.43 7.87
N GLN A 141 -16.00 -17.10 7.91
CA GLN A 141 -17.03 -16.23 8.49
C GLN A 141 -17.63 -15.33 7.38
N PRO A 142 -18.82 -15.65 6.84
CA PRO A 142 -19.35 -15.01 5.63
C PRO A 142 -19.43 -13.47 5.69
N LEU A 143 -19.84 -12.92 6.83
CA LEU A 143 -19.96 -11.47 7.01
C LEU A 143 -18.59 -10.78 7.03
N ASN A 144 -17.64 -11.31 7.81
CA ASN A 144 -16.29 -10.77 7.90
C ASN A 144 -15.54 -10.92 6.58
N PHE A 145 -15.78 -12.01 5.85
CA PHE A 145 -15.26 -12.23 4.51
C PHE A 145 -15.79 -11.20 3.50
N LEU A 146 -17.09 -10.88 3.54
CA LEU A 146 -17.66 -9.86 2.65
C LEU A 146 -17.07 -8.47 2.93
N ILE A 147 -16.92 -8.10 4.20
CA ILE A 147 -16.28 -6.84 4.60
C ILE A 147 -14.84 -6.82 4.11
N LEU A 148 -14.09 -7.90 4.30
CA LEU A 148 -12.71 -8.04 3.84
C LEU A 148 -12.60 -7.82 2.33
N ILE A 149 -13.49 -8.42 1.53
CA ILE A 149 -13.51 -8.22 0.07
C ILE A 149 -13.68 -6.75 -0.28
N ILE A 150 -14.65 -6.07 0.35
CA ILE A 150 -14.94 -4.66 0.08
C ILE A 150 -13.73 -3.79 0.43
N VAL A 151 -13.14 -4.02 1.62
CA VAL A 151 -11.97 -3.29 2.08
C VAL A 151 -10.78 -3.55 1.16
N ALA A 152 -10.51 -4.81 0.82
CA ALA A 152 -9.41 -5.18 -0.05
C ALA A 152 -9.55 -4.54 -1.43
N LEU A 153 -10.74 -4.59 -2.03
CA LEU A 153 -11.00 -4.03 -3.36
C LEU A 153 -10.95 -2.49 -3.38
N LEU A 154 -11.16 -1.83 -2.25
CA LEU A 154 -11.06 -0.37 -2.15
C LEU A 154 -9.65 0.09 -1.75
N MET A 155 -9.11 -0.45 -0.66
CA MET A 155 -7.89 0.06 -0.01
C MET A 155 -6.61 -0.47 -0.66
N ILE A 156 -6.56 -1.71 -1.13
CA ILE A 156 -5.34 -2.26 -1.76
C ILE A 156 -5.01 -1.49 -3.05
N PRO A 157 -5.97 -1.16 -3.94
CA PRO A 157 -5.66 -0.32 -5.09
C PRO A 157 -5.09 1.06 -4.72
N PHE A 158 -5.50 1.68 -3.61
CA PHE A 158 -4.90 2.93 -3.16
C PHE A 158 -3.45 2.74 -2.71
N GLN A 159 -3.14 1.65 -2.00
CA GLN A 159 -1.76 1.34 -1.62
C GLN A 159 -0.88 1.07 -2.84
N THR A 160 -1.36 0.25 -3.79
CA THR A 160 -0.62 -0.01 -5.03
C THR A 160 -0.46 1.26 -5.86
N PHE A 161 -1.49 2.11 -5.90
CA PHE A 161 -1.43 3.40 -6.58
C PHE A 161 -0.38 4.34 -5.96
N TYR A 162 -0.27 4.39 -4.63
CA TYR A 162 0.79 5.14 -3.95
C TYR A 162 2.18 4.68 -4.37
N GLU A 163 2.42 3.37 -4.36
CA GLU A 163 3.71 2.80 -4.75
C GLU A 163 4.02 3.04 -6.23
N GLU A 164 3.06 2.81 -7.12
CA GLU A 164 3.22 3.06 -8.55
C GLU A 164 3.48 4.55 -8.80
N PHE A 165 2.71 5.44 -8.17
CA PHE A 165 2.85 6.89 -8.34
C PHE A 165 4.19 7.40 -7.84
N MET A 166 4.62 6.98 -6.65
CA MET A 166 5.83 7.48 -6.02
C MET A 166 7.09 6.83 -6.61
N PHE A 167 7.14 5.50 -6.67
CA PHE A 167 8.36 4.80 -7.09
C PHE A 167 8.48 4.72 -8.61
N ARG A 168 7.42 4.30 -9.30
CA ARG A 168 7.49 4.01 -10.74
C ARG A 168 7.10 5.19 -11.63
N GLY A 169 6.33 6.14 -11.10
CA GLY A 169 5.99 7.39 -11.78
C GLY A 169 6.97 8.51 -11.46
N TYR A 170 7.11 8.85 -10.18
CA TYR A 170 7.85 10.03 -9.77
C TYR A 170 9.36 9.79 -9.69
N LEU A 171 9.83 8.82 -8.91
CA LEU A 171 11.28 8.58 -8.73
C LEU A 171 12.00 8.19 -10.03
N THR A 172 11.36 7.42 -10.91
CA THR A 172 11.92 7.04 -12.23
C THR A 172 12.12 8.21 -13.18
N GLN A 173 11.40 9.33 -13.00
CA GLN A 173 11.61 10.56 -13.78
C GLN A 173 12.81 11.39 -13.28
N GLY A 174 13.32 11.09 -12.09
CA GLY A 174 14.46 11.76 -11.47
C GLY A 174 15.81 11.07 -11.70
N ILE A 175 15.79 9.86 -12.28
CA ILE A 175 16.98 9.09 -12.70
C ILE A 175 17.19 9.30 -14.20
#